data_AF-A0A7V3MXF8-F1
#
_entry.id   AF-A0A7V3MXF8-F1
#
_cell.length_a   1.000
_cell.length_b   1.000
_cell.length_c   1.000
_cell.angle_alpha   90.00
_cell.angle_beta   90.00
_cell.angle_gamma   90.00
#
_symmetry.space_group_name_H-M   'P 1'
#
loop_
_entity.id
_entity.type
_entity.pdbx_description
1 polymer ?
#
loop_
_entity_poly.entity_id
_entity_poly.type
_entity_poly.pdbx_seq_one_letter_code
_entity_poly.pdbx_strand_id
1 'polypeptide(L)'
;MQQFNLSNSIVYGSANIEFFLDKNPGAVFNYQVKNTLLKFKDPQHIFDNLQELDFTDVNHYQNILLNQEPVFENPNENKLIIGDTSPAINYGDINTALLVPLDIRGMDRTAAPDLGAYQHIIFSN
;
A
#
# COMPACT_ATOMS: atom_id res chain seq x y z
N MET A 1 18.54 1.91 -15.75
CA MET A 1 18.53 2.59 -14.44
C MET A 1 17.60 1.81 -13.53
N GLN A 2 18.01 1.51 -12.31
CA GLN A 2 17.19 0.76 -11.36
C GLN A 2 16.24 1.74 -10.67
N GLN A 3 14.97 1.39 -10.57
CA GLN A 3 13.92 2.16 -9.90
C GLN A 3 13.11 1.19 -9.05
N PHE A 4 12.83 1.58 -7.81
CA PHE A 4 11.88 0.88 -6.96
C PHE A 4 10.45 1.29 -7.31
N ASN A 5 9.55 0.34 -7.52
CA ASN A 5 8.14 0.63 -7.75
C ASN A 5 7.29 -0.20 -6.78
N LEU A 6 6.35 0.47 -6.11
CA LEU A 6 5.34 -0.16 -5.27
C LEU A 6 3.97 0.26 -5.79
N SER A 7 3.13 -0.71 -6.14
CA SER A 7 1.79 -0.44 -6.68
C SER A 7 0.77 -1.45 -6.22
N ASN A 8 -0.49 -1.03 -6.08
CA ASN A 8 -1.63 -1.86 -5.65
C ASN A 8 -1.33 -2.66 -4.37
N SER A 9 -0.71 -2.01 -3.40
CA SER A 9 -0.12 -2.67 -2.23
C SER A 9 -0.69 -2.15 -0.91
N ILE A 10 -0.50 -2.94 0.14
CA ILE A 10 -0.78 -2.53 1.53
C ILE A 10 0.52 -2.76 2.31
N VAL A 11 1.04 -1.71 2.95
CA VAL A 11 2.18 -1.78 3.88
C VAL A 11 1.67 -1.34 5.25
N TYR A 12 1.38 -2.33 6.10
CA TYR A 12 0.70 -2.12 7.38
C TYR A 12 1.14 -3.18 8.39
N GLY A 13 1.04 -2.84 9.66
CA GLY A 13 1.45 -3.69 10.77
C GLY A 13 1.20 -3.03 12.12
N SER A 14 1.87 -3.50 13.17
CA SER A 14 1.67 -3.04 14.55
C SER A 14 2.48 -1.79 14.90
N ALA A 15 3.61 -1.52 14.26
CA ALA A 15 4.45 -0.36 14.49
C ALA A 15 3.76 0.93 14.02
N ASN A 16 4.20 2.08 14.54
CA ASN A 16 3.70 3.37 14.08
C ASN A 16 4.17 3.71 12.66
N ILE A 17 5.39 3.30 12.31
CA ILE A 17 6.00 3.49 11.00
C ILE A 17 6.28 2.11 10.42
N GLU A 18 5.55 1.73 9.37
CA GLU A 18 5.70 0.44 8.67
C GLU A 18 6.35 0.61 7.29
N PHE A 19 6.39 1.84 6.79
CA PHE A 19 7.04 2.20 5.54
C PHE A 19 8.10 3.26 5.82
N PHE A 20 9.33 3.04 5.36
CA PHE A 20 10.41 4.00 5.49
C PHE A 20 11.35 3.89 4.28
N LEU A 21 11.73 5.03 3.73
CA LEU A 21 12.72 5.14 2.67
C LEU A 21 13.98 5.75 3.27
N ASP A 22 15.06 4.96 3.27
CA ASP A 22 16.38 5.40 3.71
C ASP A 22 17.31 5.54 2.50
N LYS A 23 17.53 6.79 2.09
CA LYS A 23 18.37 7.10 0.94
C LYS A 23 19.84 7.11 1.35
N ASN A 24 20.64 6.31 0.66
CA ASN A 24 22.08 6.44 0.71
C ASN A 24 22.54 7.68 -0.10
N PRO A 25 23.20 8.69 0.52
CA PRO A 25 23.61 9.92 -0.17
C PRO A 25 24.54 9.71 -1.37
N GLY A 26 25.26 8.59 -1.42
CA GLY A 26 26.19 8.26 -2.51
C GLY A 26 25.53 7.57 -3.72
N ALA A 27 24.21 7.35 -3.70
CA ALA A 27 23.51 6.56 -4.70
C ALA A 27 22.36 7.32 -5.36
N VAL A 28 22.06 6.96 -6.61
CA VAL A 28 20.83 7.38 -7.28
C VAL A 28 19.64 6.72 -6.57
N PHE A 29 18.64 7.52 -6.22
CA PHE A 29 17.49 7.07 -5.46
C PHE A 29 16.19 7.35 -6.22
N ASN A 30 15.81 6.42 -7.10
CA ASN A 30 14.60 6.52 -7.91
C ASN A 30 13.52 5.59 -7.34
N TYR A 31 12.36 6.14 -7.01
CA TYR A 31 11.24 5.38 -6.49
C TYR A 31 9.90 5.92 -6.99
N GLN A 32 8.89 5.07 -7.02
CA GLN A 32 7.51 5.48 -7.19
C GLN A 32 6.61 4.57 -6.37
N VAL A 33 5.68 5.18 -5.62
CA VAL A 33 4.66 4.49 -4.85
C VAL A 33 3.32 4.98 -5.34
N LYS A 34 2.47 4.05 -5.79
CA LYS A 34 1.20 4.38 -6.43
C LYS A 34 0.08 3.49 -5.92
N ASN A 35 -1.14 4.01 -5.73
CA ASN A 35 -2.33 3.23 -5.35
C ASN A 35 -1.98 2.25 -4.21
N THR A 36 -1.61 2.80 -3.05
CA THR A 36 -1.05 2.01 -1.94
C THR A 36 -1.59 2.53 -0.61
N LEU A 37 -1.89 1.60 0.30
CA LEU A 37 -2.24 1.90 1.69
C LEU A 37 -0.99 1.77 2.55
N LEU A 38 -0.62 2.85 3.24
CA LEU A 38 0.60 2.92 4.05
C LEU A 38 0.27 3.28 5.51
N LYS A 39 0.96 2.63 6.45
CA LYS A 39 1.04 3.09 7.84
C LYS A 39 2.32 3.89 8.07
N PHE A 40 2.15 5.18 8.32
CA PHE A 40 3.20 6.11 8.71
C PHE A 40 2.62 7.12 9.70
N LYS A 41 2.62 6.77 10.99
CA LYS A 41 2.19 7.63 12.08
C LYS A 41 3.42 8.20 12.76
N ASP A 42 3.76 9.44 12.44
CA ASP A 42 4.83 10.20 13.08
C ASP A 42 4.26 11.30 13.98
N PRO A 43 3.75 10.97 15.18
CA PRO A 43 3.10 11.96 16.06
C PRO A 43 4.07 13.02 16.60
N GLN A 44 5.38 12.77 16.50
CA GLN A 44 6.42 13.69 16.98
C GLN A 44 7.00 14.54 15.86
N HIS A 45 6.51 14.38 14.61
CA HIS A 45 6.97 15.16 13.46
C HIS A 45 8.50 15.09 13.27
N ILE A 46 9.10 13.93 13.56
CA ILE A 46 10.55 13.70 13.45
C ILE A 46 11.00 13.74 11.98
N PHE A 47 10.14 13.29 11.07
CA PHE A 47 10.49 13.01 9.68
C PHE A 47 9.92 14.02 8.68
N ASP A 48 9.23 15.07 9.14
CA ASP A 48 8.60 16.11 8.29
C ASP A 48 9.59 16.80 7.33
N ASN A 49 10.89 16.81 7.65
CA ASN A 49 11.93 17.42 6.82
C ASN A 49 12.59 16.43 5.84
N LEU A 50 12.22 15.15 5.84
CA LEU A 50 12.76 14.16 4.91
C LEU A 50 11.91 14.14 3.64
N GLN A 51 12.46 14.67 2.55
CA GLN A 51 11.78 14.74 1.25
C GLN A 51 11.34 13.36 0.75
N GLU A 52 12.13 12.32 1.03
CA GLU A 52 11.82 10.95 0.64
C GLU A 52 10.53 10.42 1.31
N LEU A 53 10.09 11.03 2.41
CA LEU A 53 8.89 10.69 3.17
C LEU A 53 7.79 11.75 3.03
N ASP A 54 7.94 12.73 2.14
CA ASP A 54 6.88 13.67 1.80
C ASP A 54 5.82 12.98 0.93
N PHE A 55 4.80 12.42 1.58
CA PHE A 55 3.68 11.76 0.90
C PHE A 55 2.80 12.73 0.07
N THR A 56 3.08 14.05 0.08
CA THR A 56 2.40 15.03 -0.77
C THR A 56 3.11 15.26 -2.10
N ASP A 57 4.33 14.74 -2.29
CA ASP A 57 5.05 14.80 -3.56
C ASP A 57 4.45 13.84 -4.59
N VAL A 58 3.54 14.38 -5.41
CA VAL A 58 2.81 13.65 -6.45
C VAL A 58 3.68 13.02 -7.54
N ASN A 59 4.97 13.39 -7.64
CA ASN A 59 5.89 12.76 -8.58
C ASN A 59 6.30 11.37 -8.08
N HIS A 60 6.39 11.20 -6.76
CA HIS A 60 6.83 9.97 -6.12
C HIS A 60 5.69 9.19 -5.47
N TYR A 61 4.64 9.87 -5.00
CA TYR A 61 3.50 9.30 -4.27
C TYR A 61 2.19 9.66 -4.97
N GLN A 62 1.50 8.66 -5.53
CA GLN A 62 0.24 8.87 -6.26
C GLN A 62 -0.87 8.00 -5.67
N ASN A 63 -2.02 8.59 -5.36
CA ASN A 63 -3.16 7.85 -4.78
C ASN A 63 -2.71 7.04 -3.55
N ILE A 64 -2.28 7.72 -2.50
CA ILE A 64 -1.87 7.07 -1.25
C ILE A 64 -3.02 7.16 -0.25
N LEU A 65 -3.43 6.01 0.28
CA LEU A 65 -4.23 5.97 1.50
C LEU A 65 -3.25 5.96 2.67
N LEU A 66 -3.27 7.00 3.49
CA LEU A 66 -2.35 7.12 4.61
C LEU A 66 -3.09 6.85 5.93
N ASN A 67 -2.54 5.95 6.74
CA ASN A 67 -2.98 5.66 8.11
C ASN A 67 -4.44 5.21 8.26
N GLN A 68 -5.04 4.66 7.20
CA GLN A 68 -6.37 4.05 7.24
C GLN A 68 -6.27 2.58 7.67
N GLU A 69 -7.28 2.07 8.37
CA GLU A 69 -7.29 0.67 8.80
C GLU A 69 -7.60 -0.27 7.61
N PRO A 70 -6.76 -1.29 7.32
CA PRO A 70 -7.00 -2.23 6.22
C PRO A 70 -8.20 -3.16 6.42
N VAL A 71 -8.65 -3.35 7.67
CA VAL A 71 -9.74 -4.28 8.04
C VAL A 71 -9.43 -5.73 7.62
N PHE A 72 -8.26 -6.23 8.02
CA PHE A 72 -7.90 -7.64 7.79
C PHE A 72 -8.77 -8.61 8.61
N GLU A 73 -9.04 -9.79 8.07
CA GLU A 73 -9.83 -10.85 8.71
C GLU A 73 -9.23 -11.27 10.06
N ASN A 74 -7.96 -11.69 10.08
CA ASN A 74 -7.22 -11.99 11.30
C ASN A 74 -5.71 -11.91 11.05
N PRO A 75 -5.09 -10.74 11.24
CA PRO A 75 -3.67 -10.55 10.95
C PRO A 75 -2.75 -11.37 11.88
N ASN A 76 -3.20 -11.75 13.08
CA ASN A 76 -2.41 -12.59 14.00
C ASN A 76 -2.27 -14.03 13.49
N GLU A 77 -3.19 -14.48 12.64
CA GLU A 77 -3.14 -15.78 11.96
C GLU A 77 -2.64 -15.68 10.50
N ASN A 78 -2.12 -14.51 10.10
CA ASN A 78 -1.78 -14.19 8.70
C ASN A 78 -2.95 -14.30 7.72
N LYS A 79 -4.20 -14.16 8.21
CA LYS A 79 -5.39 -14.02 7.35
C LYS A 79 -5.53 -12.56 6.95
N LEU A 80 -4.81 -12.19 5.89
CA LEU A 80 -4.65 -10.81 5.43
C LEU A 80 -5.64 -10.43 4.31
N ILE A 81 -6.75 -11.15 4.19
CA ILE A 81 -7.86 -10.75 3.32
C ILE A 81 -8.56 -9.57 3.98
N ILE A 82 -8.88 -8.52 3.22
CA ILE A 82 -9.60 -7.35 3.72
C ILE A 82 -11.12 -7.59 3.70
N GLY A 83 -11.83 -7.00 4.66
CA GLY A 83 -13.28 -7.03 4.74
C GLY A 83 -13.96 -5.97 3.87
N ASP A 84 -15.27 -6.11 3.69
CA ASP A 84 -16.15 -5.26 2.86
C ASP A 84 -16.28 -3.79 3.30
N THR A 85 -15.76 -3.45 4.48
CA THR A 85 -15.70 -2.07 4.99
C THR A 85 -14.32 -1.43 4.83
N SER A 86 -13.36 -2.14 4.21
CA SER A 86 -12.00 -1.65 4.03
C SER A 86 -11.94 -0.50 3.02
N PRO A 87 -11.18 0.58 3.30
CA PRO A 87 -10.93 1.65 2.34
C PRO A 87 -10.02 1.21 1.18
N ALA A 88 -9.38 0.04 1.29
CA ALA A 88 -8.55 -0.54 0.24
C ALA A 88 -9.37 -1.16 -0.92
N ILE A 89 -10.70 -1.25 -0.78
CA ILE A 89 -11.58 -1.82 -1.80
C ILE A 89 -11.60 -0.92 -3.04
N ASN A 90 -11.43 -1.53 -4.22
CA ASN A 90 -11.45 -0.89 -5.54
C ASN A 90 -10.49 0.31 -5.68
N TYR A 91 -9.50 0.43 -4.80
CA TYR A 91 -8.56 1.54 -4.79
C TYR A 91 -7.30 1.24 -5.62
N GLY A 92 -7.17 0.03 -6.17
CA GLY A 92 -6.06 -0.35 -7.05
C GLY A 92 -6.10 0.36 -8.40
N ASP A 93 -4.93 0.52 -9.00
CA ASP A 93 -4.76 0.92 -10.38
C ASP A 93 -5.02 -0.25 -11.34
N ILE A 94 -5.93 -0.06 -12.29
CA ILE A 94 -6.32 -1.08 -13.26
C ILE A 94 -5.14 -1.49 -14.14
N ASN A 95 -4.28 -0.55 -14.57
CA ASN A 95 -3.15 -0.88 -15.43
C ASN A 95 -2.16 -1.81 -14.73
N THR A 96 -1.92 -1.60 -13.43
CA THR A 96 -1.11 -2.49 -12.59
C THR A 96 -1.78 -3.85 -12.45
N ALA A 97 -3.11 -3.90 -12.25
CA ALA A 97 -3.86 -5.15 -12.17
C ALA A 97 -3.82 -5.94 -13.48
N LEU A 98 -3.78 -5.28 -14.65
CA LEU A 98 -3.63 -5.98 -15.94
C LEU A 98 -2.30 -6.73 -16.09
N LEU A 99 -1.24 -6.31 -15.36
CA LEU A 99 0.04 -7.02 -15.32
C LEU A 99 0.03 -8.21 -14.36
N VAL A 100 -0.82 -8.16 -13.33
CA VAL A 100 -0.99 -9.20 -12.31
C VAL A 100 -2.49 -9.43 -12.08
N PRO A 101 -3.17 -10.12 -13.03
CA PRO A 101 -4.63 -10.11 -13.14
C PRO A 101 -5.35 -10.94 -12.08
N LEU A 102 -4.64 -11.84 -11.40
CA LEU A 102 -5.20 -12.70 -10.38
C LEU A 102 -4.62 -12.37 -9.01
N ASP A 103 -5.45 -12.43 -7.98
CA ASP A 103 -5.00 -12.42 -6.59
C ASP A 103 -4.37 -13.79 -6.20
N ILE A 104 -3.88 -13.92 -4.96
CA ILE A 104 -3.24 -15.18 -4.50
C ILE A 104 -4.21 -16.40 -4.54
N ARG A 105 -5.52 -16.18 -4.51
CA ARG A 105 -6.55 -17.23 -4.56
C ARG A 105 -7.08 -17.48 -5.97
N GLY A 106 -6.57 -16.76 -6.98
CA GLY A 106 -7.05 -16.87 -8.36
C GLY A 106 -8.28 -16.04 -8.69
N MET A 107 -8.66 -15.07 -7.83
CA MET A 107 -9.74 -14.13 -8.11
C MET A 107 -9.29 -13.04 -9.08
N ASP A 108 -10.15 -12.67 -10.03
CA ASP A 108 -9.86 -11.58 -10.97
C ASP A 108 -9.73 -10.23 -10.26
N ARG A 109 -8.73 -9.45 -10.69
CA ARG A 109 -8.43 -8.09 -10.21
C ARG A 109 -8.66 -7.03 -11.29
N THR A 110 -9.00 -7.42 -12.51
CA THR A 110 -8.88 -6.53 -13.68
C THR A 110 -10.04 -5.55 -13.83
N ALA A 111 -11.20 -5.84 -13.25
CA ALA A 111 -12.36 -4.95 -13.29
C ALA A 111 -12.34 -3.88 -12.19
N ALA A 112 -12.07 -4.29 -10.94
CA ALA A 112 -12.08 -3.42 -9.77
C ALA A 112 -11.06 -3.95 -8.74
N PRO A 113 -9.76 -3.64 -8.93
CA PRO A 113 -8.70 -4.18 -8.08
C PRO A 113 -8.74 -3.57 -6.69
N ASP A 114 -8.70 -4.43 -5.69
CA ASP A 114 -8.41 -4.04 -4.31
C ASP A 114 -6.90 -3.88 -4.12
N LEU A 115 -6.51 -3.10 -3.11
CA LEU A 115 -5.12 -3.05 -2.68
C LEU A 115 -4.73 -4.33 -1.95
N GLY A 116 -3.46 -4.70 -2.10
CA GLY A 116 -2.90 -5.87 -1.44
C GLY A 116 -3.01 -7.13 -2.27
N ALA A 117 -2.83 -8.26 -1.61
CA ALA A 117 -2.62 -9.55 -2.27
C ALA A 117 -3.90 -10.37 -2.51
N TYR A 118 -5.03 -9.89 -1.99
CA TYR A 118 -6.32 -10.58 -2.02
C TYR A 118 -7.42 -9.59 -2.41
N GLN A 119 -8.37 -10.03 -3.23
CA GLN A 119 -9.65 -9.34 -3.33
C GLN A 119 -10.45 -9.55 -2.03
N HIS A 120 -11.20 -8.53 -1.62
CA HIS A 120 -11.98 -8.48 -0.41
C HIS A 120 -13.05 -9.58 -0.36
N ILE A 121 -13.53 -9.86 0.85
CA ILE A 121 -14.70 -10.69 1.08
C ILE A 121 -15.65 -9.99 2.06
N ILE A 122 -16.91 -10.40 2.03
CA ILE A 122 -17.84 -10.08 3.12
C ILE A 122 -17.57 -11.11 4.22
N PHE A 123 -17.16 -10.65 5.40
CA PHE A 123 -16.95 -11.55 6.53
C PHE A 123 -18.28 -12.12 7.00
N SER A 124 -18.31 -13.43 7.24
CA SER A 124 -19.47 -14.08 7.85
C SER A 124 -19.40 -13.86 9.37
N ASN A 125 -20.50 -13.38 9.95
CA ASN A 125 -20.64 -13.22 11.41
C ASN A 125 -20.80 -14.56 12.13
#